data_AF-A0A1Y3YSA0-F1
#
_entry.id   AF-A0A1Y3YSA0-F1
#
_cell.length_a   1.000
_cell.length_b   1.000
_cell.length_c   1.000
_cell.angle_alpha   90.00
_cell.angle_beta   90.00
_cell.angle_gamma   90.00
#
_symmetry.space_group_name_H-M   'P 1'
#
loop_
_entity.id
_entity.type
_entity.pdbx_description
1 polymer ?
#
loop_
_entity_poly.entity_id
_entity_poly.type
_entity_poly.pdbx_seq_one_letter_code
_entity_poly.pdbx_strand_id
1 'polypeptide(L)'
;MEENECQNGRFATNGFYLRNFLYLYSLNKYAIMENARIKLSETVMVIDVAYLNFVINDLKKYFEPLLGRSLQTVDLALFTMYLAMDAGVKGSDNDVQILLVYDEQSGKLEHCLPSDLKSELDGVAFKASLGEFSFMAVPSEGFVSRGDLYLDLLQIVLNSAEVKKLVAVPFNEEYGKEVEDVLKEFTAESSGRKENAKDIVYFRMEEPEAPAVCHWEMLGYPLMSVLGIRSEDLQNN
;
A
#
# COMPACT_ATOMS: atom_id res chain seq x y z
N MET A 1 -20.02 36.95 -10.01
CA MET A 1 -20.24 36.02 -8.91
C MET A 1 -20.96 34.83 -9.52
N GLU A 2 -20.18 33.88 -10.02
CA GLU A 2 -20.67 32.55 -10.40
C GLU A 2 -19.90 31.58 -9.50
N GLU A 3 -20.63 30.88 -8.64
CA GLU A 3 -20.11 29.86 -7.75
C GLU A 3 -19.90 28.58 -8.54
N ASN A 4 -18.67 28.07 -8.49
CA ASN A 4 -18.30 26.75 -8.99
C ASN A 4 -18.92 25.67 -8.07
N GLU A 5 -19.96 24.98 -8.55
CA GLU A 5 -20.39 23.73 -7.94
C GLU A 5 -19.39 22.61 -8.21
N CYS A 6 -19.10 21.91 -7.12
CA CYS A 6 -18.00 21.00 -6.90
C CYS A 6 -18.25 19.62 -7.53
N GLN A 7 -17.29 19.10 -8.31
CA GLN A 7 -17.27 17.72 -8.82
C GLN A 7 -16.85 16.69 -7.74
N ASN A 8 -17.46 16.70 -6.56
CA ASN A 8 -17.16 15.77 -5.46
C ASN A 8 -18.01 14.48 -5.45
N GLY A 9 -18.75 14.19 -6.52
CA GLY A 9 -19.79 13.15 -6.51
C GLY A 9 -19.35 11.70 -6.78
N ARG A 10 -18.11 11.44 -7.25
CA ARG A 10 -17.69 10.07 -7.65
C ARG A 10 -16.85 9.30 -6.63
N PHE A 11 -16.15 9.99 -5.72
CA PHE A 11 -15.24 9.34 -4.76
C PHE A 11 -15.95 8.85 -3.49
N ALA A 12 -16.95 9.59 -3.02
CA ALA A 12 -17.69 9.26 -1.80
C ALA A 12 -18.47 7.94 -1.90
N THR A 13 -18.87 7.53 -3.11
CA THR A 13 -19.63 6.28 -3.30
C THR A 13 -18.74 5.04 -3.23
N ASN A 14 -17.50 5.09 -3.73
CA ASN A 14 -16.63 3.90 -3.80
C ASN A 14 -16.08 3.48 -2.42
N GLY A 15 -15.72 4.45 -1.57
CA GLY A 15 -15.27 4.16 -0.19
C GLY A 15 -16.37 3.55 0.68
N PHE A 16 -17.64 3.93 0.45
CA PHE A 16 -18.79 3.37 1.17
C PHE A 16 -19.04 1.89 0.81
N TYR A 17 -18.87 1.50 -0.46
CA TYR A 17 -19.03 0.10 -0.88
C TYR A 17 -17.90 -0.79 -0.36
N LEU A 18 -16.65 -0.33 -0.36
CA LEU A 18 -15.54 -1.11 0.21
C LEU A 18 -15.68 -1.25 1.73
N ARG A 19 -16.03 -0.17 2.44
CA ARG A 19 -16.27 -0.20 3.89
C ARG A 19 -17.40 -1.15 4.26
N ASN A 20 -18.54 -1.08 3.58
CA ASN A 20 -19.64 -2.03 3.82
C ASN A 20 -19.27 -3.46 3.42
N PHE A 21 -18.51 -3.64 2.34
CA PHE A 21 -18.01 -4.96 1.96
C PHE A 21 -17.10 -5.54 3.04
N LEU A 22 -16.10 -4.78 3.51
CA LEU A 22 -15.17 -5.21 4.55
C LEU A 22 -15.86 -5.43 5.90
N TYR A 23 -16.81 -4.56 6.27
CA TYR A 23 -17.67 -4.70 7.44
C TYR A 23 -18.59 -5.93 7.37
N LEU A 24 -19.12 -6.25 6.19
CA LEU A 24 -19.97 -7.44 6.01
C LEU A 24 -19.14 -8.72 5.84
N TYR A 25 -17.93 -8.61 5.27
CA TYR A 25 -16.94 -9.68 5.17
C TYR A 25 -16.45 -10.11 6.55
N SER A 26 -16.15 -9.14 7.43
CA SER A 26 -15.78 -9.37 8.82
C SER A 26 -16.90 -10.03 9.65
N LEU A 27 -18.16 -9.80 9.28
CA LEU A 27 -19.34 -10.41 9.91
C LEU A 27 -19.71 -11.78 9.32
N ASN A 28 -19.35 -12.10 8.07
CA ASN A 28 -19.69 -13.38 7.44
C ASN A 28 -18.79 -13.73 6.24
N LYS A 29 -17.73 -14.52 6.50
CA LYS A 29 -16.68 -14.97 5.54
C LYS A 29 -17.20 -15.60 4.24
N TYR A 30 -18.46 -16.03 4.16
CA TYR A 30 -19.02 -16.79 3.03
C TYR A 30 -20.14 -16.09 2.24
N ALA A 31 -20.59 -14.89 2.63
CA ALA A 31 -21.86 -14.35 2.13
C ALA A 31 -21.77 -13.30 1.01
N ILE A 32 -20.63 -12.64 0.78
CA ILE A 32 -20.57 -11.51 -0.17
C ILE A 32 -19.41 -11.65 -1.14
N MET A 33 -19.38 -12.71 -1.93
CA MET A 33 -18.60 -12.71 -3.17
C MET A 33 -19.43 -12.29 -4.40
N GLU A 34 -20.75 -12.15 -4.30
CA GLU A 34 -21.59 -12.00 -5.51
C GLU A 34 -22.14 -10.61 -5.85
N ASN A 35 -22.15 -9.58 -4.98
CA ASN A 35 -22.92 -8.36 -5.32
C ASN A 35 -22.32 -6.99 -4.98
N ALA A 36 -21.09 -6.88 -4.49
CA ALA A 36 -20.38 -5.60 -4.42
C ALA A 36 -19.23 -5.61 -5.45
N ARG A 37 -19.47 -5.05 -6.64
CA ARG A 37 -18.39 -4.75 -7.58
C ARG A 37 -17.59 -3.57 -7.02
N ILE A 38 -16.63 -3.88 -6.16
CA ILE A 38 -15.63 -2.91 -5.70
C ILE A 38 -14.88 -2.45 -6.94
N LYS A 39 -14.98 -1.15 -7.24
CA LYS A 39 -14.22 -0.54 -8.32
C LYS A 39 -12.84 -0.15 -7.78
N LEU A 40 -11.80 -0.79 -8.30
CA LEU A 40 -10.40 -0.55 -7.93
C LEU A 40 -9.72 0.24 -9.05
N SER A 41 -8.74 1.06 -8.72
CA SER A 41 -7.91 1.72 -9.74
C SER A 41 -7.03 0.70 -10.48
N GLU A 42 -6.54 1.06 -11.67
CA GLU A 42 -5.70 0.14 -12.46
C GLU A 42 -4.38 -0.20 -11.75
N THR A 43 -3.88 0.71 -10.90
CA THR A 43 -2.75 0.50 -10.01
C THR A 43 -3.22 0.55 -8.56
N VAL A 44 -2.95 -0.50 -7.80
CA VAL A 44 -3.28 -0.58 -6.37
C VAL A 44 -2.02 -0.82 -5.56
N MET A 45 -1.83 -0.04 -4.50
CA MET A 45 -0.83 -0.26 -3.46
C MET A 45 -1.53 -0.81 -2.22
N VAL A 46 -1.05 -1.91 -1.67
CA VAL A 46 -1.52 -2.45 -0.37
C VAL A 46 -0.36 -2.32 0.60
N ILE A 47 -0.55 -1.53 1.66
CA ILE A 47 0.50 -1.18 2.61
C ILE A 47 0.03 -1.53 4.02
N ASP A 48 0.83 -2.33 4.71
CA ASP A 48 0.65 -2.59 6.13
C ASP A 48 1.22 -1.43 6.96
N VAL A 49 0.36 -0.76 7.74
CA VAL A 49 0.74 0.44 8.48
C VAL A 49 1.63 0.12 9.69
N ALA A 50 1.40 -1.01 10.35
CA ALA A 50 2.25 -1.42 11.48
C ALA A 50 3.67 -1.73 11.00
N TYR A 51 3.80 -2.39 9.84
CA TYR A 51 5.09 -2.66 9.23
C TYR A 51 5.80 -1.36 8.82
N LEU A 52 5.09 -0.45 8.16
CA LEU A 52 5.67 0.83 7.74
C LEU A 52 6.19 1.63 8.96
N ASN A 53 5.42 1.66 10.05
CA ASN A 53 5.87 2.25 11.31
C ASN A 53 7.11 1.53 11.87
N PHE A 54 7.13 0.20 11.85
CA PHE A 54 8.26 -0.60 12.33
C PHE A 54 9.54 -0.26 11.57
N VAL A 55 9.51 -0.28 10.23
CA VAL A 55 10.68 -0.01 9.40
C VAL A 55 11.17 1.43 9.55
N ILE A 56 10.27 2.42 9.54
CA ILE A 56 10.67 3.82 9.74
C ILE A 56 11.33 4.03 11.10
N ASN A 57 10.77 3.42 12.15
CA ASN A 57 11.35 3.47 13.49
C ASN A 57 12.75 2.85 13.54
N ASP A 58 12.95 1.71 12.89
CA ASP A 58 14.23 1.02 12.87
C ASP A 58 15.30 1.83 12.12
N LEU A 59 14.94 2.36 10.93
CA LEU A 59 15.81 3.26 10.17
C LEU A 59 16.20 4.50 10.97
N LYS A 60 15.25 5.14 11.67
CA LYS A 60 15.56 6.30 12.52
C LYS A 60 16.50 5.93 13.67
N LYS A 61 16.23 4.81 14.38
CA LYS A 61 17.09 4.33 15.47
C LYS A 61 18.51 4.03 15.02
N TYR A 62 18.68 3.48 13.82
CA TYR A 62 19.98 3.17 13.26
C TYR A 62 20.73 4.41 12.77
N PHE A 63 20.09 5.23 11.93
CA PHE A 63 20.76 6.32 11.22
C PHE A 63 20.89 7.61 12.03
N GLU A 64 19.99 7.95 12.95
CA GLU A 64 20.11 9.21 13.71
C GLU A 64 21.39 9.29 14.55
N PRO A 65 21.79 8.24 15.30
CA PRO A 65 23.08 8.23 16.00
C PRO A 65 24.27 8.24 15.04
N LEU A 66 24.17 7.50 13.94
CA LEU A 66 25.23 7.38 12.93
C LEU A 66 25.52 8.72 12.25
N LEU A 67 24.48 9.50 11.96
CA LEU A 67 24.57 10.77 11.25
C LEU A 67 24.71 11.98 12.20
N GLY A 68 24.52 11.78 13.51
CA GLY A 68 24.57 12.86 14.50
C GLY A 68 23.47 13.94 14.30
N ARG A 69 22.36 13.58 13.66
CA ARG A 69 21.22 14.49 13.41
C ARG A 69 19.90 13.71 13.41
N SER A 70 18.80 14.40 13.65
CA SER A 70 17.48 13.81 13.44
C SER A 70 17.17 13.66 11.94
N LEU A 71 16.50 12.56 11.59
CA LEU A 71 15.94 12.36 10.26
C LEU A 71 14.62 13.11 10.09
N GLN A 72 14.28 13.40 8.85
CA GLN A 72 13.05 14.12 8.51
C GLN A 72 11.80 13.30 8.88
N THR A 73 10.68 13.99 9.10
CA THR A 73 9.36 13.36 9.09
C THR A 73 9.01 12.99 7.65
N VAL A 74 8.51 11.78 7.44
CA VAL A 74 8.18 11.26 6.11
C VAL A 74 6.99 12.02 5.53
N ASP A 75 7.15 12.63 4.37
CA ASP A 75 6.02 13.07 3.56
C ASP A 75 5.40 11.86 2.87
N LEU A 76 4.18 11.48 3.27
CA LEU A 76 3.53 10.25 2.80
C LEU A 76 3.16 10.31 1.32
N ALA A 77 2.83 11.50 0.80
CA ALA A 77 2.52 11.69 -0.61
C ALA A 77 3.79 11.51 -1.46
N LEU A 78 4.90 12.09 -1.02
CA LEU A 78 6.20 11.88 -1.68
C LEU A 78 6.66 10.42 -1.60
N PHE A 79 6.50 9.78 -0.44
CA PHE A 79 6.88 8.38 -0.24
C PHE A 79 6.13 7.44 -1.19
N THR A 80 4.80 7.56 -1.26
CA THR A 80 3.97 6.74 -2.14
C THR A 80 4.23 7.03 -3.62
N MET A 81 4.63 8.26 -3.97
CA MET A 81 5.13 8.55 -5.31
C MET A 81 6.45 7.80 -5.61
N TYR A 82 7.40 7.74 -4.67
CA TYR A 82 8.62 6.94 -4.86
C TYR A 82 8.33 5.45 -4.97
N LEU A 83 7.40 4.90 -4.17
CA LEU A 83 6.95 3.51 -4.34
C LEU A 83 6.40 3.26 -5.75
N ALA A 84 5.59 4.18 -6.30
CA ALA A 84 5.09 4.07 -7.67
C ALA A 84 6.24 4.08 -8.69
N MET A 85 7.22 4.99 -8.53
CA MET A 85 8.35 5.11 -9.43
C MET A 85 9.22 3.85 -9.43
N ASP A 86 9.56 3.36 -8.23
CA ASP A 86 10.37 2.15 -8.04
C ASP A 86 9.61 0.91 -8.55
N ALA A 87 8.27 0.87 -8.40
CA ALA A 87 7.42 -0.13 -9.01
C ALA A 87 7.28 0.01 -10.54
N GLY A 88 7.93 0.98 -11.18
CA GLY A 88 7.93 1.16 -12.63
C GLY A 88 6.66 1.79 -13.20
N VAL A 89 5.85 2.49 -12.39
CA VAL A 89 4.73 3.31 -12.87
C VAL A 89 5.28 4.46 -13.74
N LYS A 90 4.66 4.65 -14.91
CA LYS A 90 5.11 5.62 -15.94
C LYS A 90 3.92 6.43 -16.45
N GLY A 91 4.19 7.55 -17.12
CA GLY A 91 3.17 8.46 -17.61
C GLY A 91 2.70 9.45 -16.54
N SER A 92 1.64 10.19 -16.84
CA SER A 92 1.19 11.34 -16.02
C SER A 92 -0.31 11.37 -15.73
N ASP A 93 -1.06 10.36 -16.17
CA ASP A 93 -2.52 10.28 -16.05
C ASP A 93 -2.93 8.95 -15.37
N ASN A 94 -2.06 8.46 -14.47
CA ASN A 94 -2.36 7.26 -13.70
C ASN A 94 -3.40 7.58 -12.62
N ASP A 95 -4.27 6.61 -12.35
CA ASP A 95 -5.11 6.56 -11.17
C ASP A 95 -4.54 5.48 -10.25
N VAL A 96 -4.04 5.88 -9.09
CA VAL A 96 -3.37 5.03 -8.12
C VAL A 96 -4.18 5.01 -6.82
N GLN A 97 -4.58 3.82 -6.39
CA GLN A 97 -5.27 3.62 -5.13
C GLN A 97 -4.32 3.04 -4.08
N ILE A 98 -4.27 3.65 -2.90
CA ILE A 98 -3.42 3.25 -1.78
C ILE A 98 -4.32 2.75 -0.65
N LEU A 99 -4.26 1.45 -0.39
CA LEU A 99 -4.96 0.78 0.70
C LEU A 99 -4.03 0.68 1.90
N LEU A 100 -4.34 1.41 2.97
CA LEU A 100 -3.60 1.41 4.22
C LEU A 100 -4.28 0.46 5.21
N VAL A 101 -3.69 -0.72 5.41
CA VAL A 101 -4.23 -1.78 6.27
C VAL A 101 -3.73 -1.57 7.70
N TYR A 102 -4.66 -1.53 8.66
CA TYR A 102 -4.34 -1.25 10.04
C TYR A 102 -5.27 -1.92 11.05
N ASP A 103 -4.80 -2.01 12.29
CA ASP A 103 -5.54 -2.45 13.47
C ASP A 103 -5.64 -1.31 14.49
N GLU A 104 -6.25 -1.58 15.66
CA GLU A 104 -6.41 -0.56 16.71
C GLU A 104 -5.09 0.04 17.22
N GLN A 105 -3.96 -0.67 17.06
CA GLN A 105 -2.64 -0.22 17.52
C GLN A 105 -1.91 0.62 16.48
N SER A 106 -2.31 0.53 15.21
CA SER A 106 -1.63 1.13 14.06
C SER A 106 -2.51 2.16 13.34
N GLY A 107 -3.45 2.79 14.04
CA GLY A 107 -4.33 3.85 13.49
C GLY A 107 -3.63 5.15 13.07
N LYS A 108 -2.31 5.23 13.24
CA LYS A 108 -1.46 6.36 12.87
C LYS A 108 -0.15 5.91 12.27
N LEU A 109 0.38 6.72 11.35
CA LEU A 109 1.77 6.67 10.90
C LEU A 109 2.61 7.65 11.73
N GLU A 110 3.30 7.16 12.74
CA GLU A 110 3.89 7.95 13.84
C GLU A 110 4.99 8.94 13.40
N HIS A 111 5.61 8.66 12.25
CA HIS A 111 6.71 9.45 11.70
C HIS A 111 6.40 10.01 10.31
N CYS A 112 5.12 10.10 9.97
CA CYS A 112 4.67 10.59 8.68
C CYS A 112 3.76 11.84 8.81
N LEU A 113 3.69 12.60 7.72
CA LEU A 113 2.65 13.59 7.47
C LEU A 113 2.01 13.32 6.10
N PRO A 114 0.68 13.22 6.01
CA PRO A 114 -0.27 13.10 7.12
C PRO A 114 -0.05 11.82 7.96
N SER A 115 -0.58 11.80 9.19
CA SER A 115 -0.33 10.73 10.17
C SER A 115 -1.58 9.92 10.48
N ASP A 116 -2.72 10.57 10.75
CA ASP A 116 -3.91 9.87 11.23
C ASP A 116 -4.71 9.25 10.07
N LEU A 117 -4.82 7.93 10.08
CA LEU A 117 -5.37 7.19 8.96
C LEU A 117 -6.85 7.55 8.70
N LYS A 118 -7.63 7.73 9.75
CA LYS A 118 -9.07 7.91 9.64
C LYS A 118 -9.46 9.35 9.37
N SER A 119 -8.80 10.31 10.02
CA SER A 119 -9.18 11.71 9.97
C SER A 119 -8.44 12.53 8.93
N GLU A 120 -7.22 12.12 8.54
CA GLU A 120 -6.38 12.88 7.60
C GLU A 120 -6.16 12.18 6.26
N LEU A 121 -6.30 10.85 6.18
CA LEU A 121 -5.97 10.07 4.99
C LEU A 121 -7.18 9.42 4.32
N ASP A 122 -8.14 8.89 5.07
CA ASP A 122 -9.25 8.16 4.46
C ASP A 122 -10.08 9.00 3.49
N GLY A 123 -10.15 8.57 2.24
CA GLY A 123 -10.88 9.25 1.18
C GLY A 123 -10.20 10.51 0.65
N VAL A 124 -8.97 10.81 1.09
CA VAL A 124 -8.17 11.93 0.62
C VAL A 124 -7.39 11.54 -0.62
N ALA A 125 -7.33 12.44 -1.59
CA ALA A 125 -6.55 12.26 -2.80
C ALA A 125 -5.61 13.45 -3.04
N PHE A 126 -4.50 13.20 -3.72
CA PHE A 126 -3.55 14.23 -4.16
C PHE A 126 -3.14 14.00 -5.62
N LYS A 127 -2.70 15.08 -6.27
CA LYS A 127 -2.15 15.03 -7.63
C LYS A 127 -0.65 15.19 -7.59
N ALA A 128 0.04 14.36 -8.36
CA ALA A 128 1.48 14.39 -8.53
C ALA A 128 1.84 14.24 -10.02
N SER A 129 3.14 14.24 -10.34
CA SER A 129 3.63 14.14 -11.72
C SER A 129 3.22 12.84 -12.43
N LEU A 130 2.98 11.75 -11.67
CA LEU A 130 2.56 10.46 -12.21
C LEU A 130 1.04 10.34 -12.41
N GLY A 131 0.24 11.25 -11.84
CA GLY A 131 -1.22 11.17 -11.89
C GLY A 131 -1.88 11.48 -10.55
N GLU A 132 -3.06 10.93 -10.33
CA GLU A 132 -3.84 11.08 -9.09
C GLU A 132 -3.65 9.86 -8.18
N PHE A 133 -3.44 10.12 -6.90
CA PHE A 133 -3.25 9.12 -5.86
C PHE A 133 -4.35 9.29 -4.82
N SER A 134 -5.02 8.22 -4.44
CA SER A 134 -6.11 8.23 -3.46
C SER A 134 -5.82 7.29 -2.30
N PHE A 135 -5.92 7.78 -1.08
CA PHE A 135 -5.75 7.00 0.14
C PHE A 135 -7.09 6.43 0.62
N MET A 136 -7.04 5.20 1.11
CA MET A 136 -8.15 4.55 1.78
C MET A 136 -7.64 3.82 3.02
N ALA A 137 -8.24 4.13 4.17
CA ALA A 137 -7.91 3.48 5.43
C ALA A 137 -8.78 2.24 5.60
N VAL A 138 -8.14 1.08 5.77
CA VAL A 138 -8.79 -0.23 5.87
C VAL A 138 -8.53 -0.85 7.24
N PRO A 139 -9.44 -0.62 8.22
CA PRO A 139 -9.30 -1.19 9.56
C PRO A 139 -9.70 -2.67 9.61
N SER A 140 -9.03 -3.45 10.47
CA SER A 140 -9.47 -4.82 10.83
C SER A 140 -10.70 -4.84 11.73
N GLU A 141 -10.99 -3.73 12.41
CA GLU A 141 -12.11 -3.55 13.34
C GLU A 141 -12.22 -4.64 14.43
N GLY A 142 -11.11 -5.33 14.72
CA GLY A 142 -11.04 -6.37 15.75
C GLY A 142 -11.76 -7.69 15.42
N PHE A 143 -12.29 -7.85 14.20
CA PHE A 143 -12.97 -9.08 13.77
C PHE A 143 -12.02 -10.13 13.20
N VAL A 144 -10.94 -9.69 12.56
CA VAL A 144 -9.88 -10.51 11.98
C VAL A 144 -8.52 -9.92 12.35
N SER A 145 -7.46 -10.71 12.23
CA SER A 145 -6.11 -10.16 12.40
C SER A 145 -5.80 -9.19 11.24
N ARG A 146 -4.87 -8.24 11.47
CA ARG A 146 -4.38 -7.35 10.41
C ARG A 146 -3.77 -8.14 9.24
N GLY A 147 -3.04 -9.22 9.53
CA GLY A 147 -2.47 -10.11 8.52
C GLY A 147 -3.54 -10.83 7.68
N ASP A 148 -4.58 -11.39 8.33
CA ASP A 148 -5.69 -12.02 7.60
C ASP A 148 -6.39 -11.01 6.68
N LEU A 149 -6.69 -9.81 7.19
CA LEU A 149 -7.26 -8.72 6.39
C LEU A 149 -6.37 -8.35 5.20
N TYR A 150 -5.05 -8.27 5.41
CA TYR A 150 -4.10 -8.00 4.33
C TYR A 150 -4.18 -9.09 3.24
N LEU A 151 -4.18 -10.37 3.64
CA LEU A 151 -4.27 -11.51 2.72
C LEU A 151 -5.59 -11.53 1.95
N ASP A 152 -6.70 -11.20 2.61
CA ASP A 152 -8.02 -11.09 1.99
C ASP A 152 -8.04 -9.97 0.92
N LEU A 153 -7.50 -8.79 1.26
CA LEU A 153 -7.36 -7.69 0.31
C LEU A 153 -6.45 -8.05 -0.86
N LEU A 154 -5.33 -8.72 -0.59
CA LEU A 154 -4.41 -9.19 -1.61
C LEU A 154 -5.14 -10.08 -2.63
N GLN A 155 -5.95 -11.04 -2.17
CA GLN A 155 -6.75 -11.89 -3.06
C GLN A 155 -7.80 -11.10 -3.85
N ILE A 156 -8.47 -10.12 -3.23
CA ILE A 156 -9.44 -9.26 -3.94
C ILE A 156 -8.76 -8.48 -5.06
N VAL A 157 -7.60 -7.89 -4.79
CA VAL A 157 -6.83 -7.10 -5.78
C VAL A 157 -6.31 -8.00 -6.91
N LEU A 158 -5.81 -9.19 -6.57
CA LEU A 158 -5.35 -10.17 -7.56
C LEU A 158 -6.49 -10.68 -8.46
N ASN A 159 -7.70 -10.85 -7.92
CA ASN A 159 -8.85 -11.34 -8.68
C ASN A 159 -9.61 -10.26 -9.47
N SER A 160 -9.34 -8.97 -9.23
CA SER A 160 -10.02 -7.87 -9.93
C SER A 160 -9.60 -7.77 -11.40
N ALA A 161 -10.54 -7.73 -12.35
CA ALA A 161 -10.20 -7.55 -13.77
C ALA A 161 -9.66 -6.14 -14.10
N GLU A 162 -9.93 -5.15 -13.25
CA GLU A 162 -9.56 -3.75 -13.48
C GLU A 162 -8.10 -3.46 -13.11
N VAL A 163 -7.59 -4.16 -12.09
CA VAL A 163 -6.23 -3.94 -11.58
C VAL A 163 -5.22 -4.59 -12.52
N LYS A 164 -4.32 -3.78 -13.06
CA LYS A 164 -3.20 -4.18 -13.93
C LYS A 164 -1.88 -4.25 -13.17
N LYS A 165 -1.71 -3.41 -12.14
CA LYS A 165 -0.51 -3.37 -11.30
C LYS A 165 -0.84 -3.43 -9.82
N LEU A 166 -0.13 -4.30 -9.10
CA LEU A 166 -0.15 -4.40 -7.65
C LEU A 166 1.23 -4.03 -7.10
N VAL A 167 1.24 -3.12 -6.12
CA VAL A 167 2.40 -2.84 -5.27
C VAL A 167 2.08 -3.34 -3.87
N ALA A 168 2.83 -4.32 -3.37
CA ALA A 168 2.61 -4.94 -2.07
C ALA A 168 3.70 -4.54 -1.08
N VAL A 169 3.30 -4.07 0.10
CA VAL A 169 4.15 -3.77 1.27
C VAL A 169 3.57 -4.47 2.51
N PRO A 170 3.70 -5.81 2.62
CA PRO A 170 3.18 -6.57 3.76
C PRO A 170 4.16 -6.54 4.95
N PHE A 171 3.68 -6.96 6.13
CA PHE A 171 4.55 -7.23 7.27
C PHE A 171 5.21 -8.61 7.13
N ASN A 172 6.38 -8.65 6.51
CA ASN A 172 7.08 -9.89 6.17
C ASN A 172 7.37 -10.78 7.37
N GLU A 173 7.78 -10.19 8.48
CA GLU A 173 8.17 -10.89 9.71
C GLU A 173 6.98 -11.51 10.44
N GLU A 174 5.75 -11.04 10.17
CA GLU A 174 4.53 -11.60 10.76
C GLU A 174 3.86 -12.64 9.87
N TYR A 175 3.67 -12.34 8.57
CA TYR A 175 2.87 -13.17 7.65
C TYR A 175 3.40 -13.16 6.20
N GLY A 176 4.68 -12.88 6.00
CA GLY A 176 5.29 -12.79 4.66
C GLY A 176 5.24 -14.09 3.86
N LYS A 177 5.29 -15.24 4.54
CA LYS A 177 5.21 -16.55 3.90
C LYS A 177 3.84 -16.77 3.26
N GLU A 178 2.78 -16.41 3.96
CA GLU A 178 1.40 -16.52 3.50
C GLU A 178 1.16 -15.62 2.27
N VAL A 179 1.75 -14.42 2.26
CA VAL A 179 1.73 -13.54 1.08
C VAL A 179 2.43 -14.20 -0.11
N GLU A 180 3.61 -14.78 0.11
CA GLU A 180 4.34 -15.48 -0.95
C GLU A 180 3.56 -16.69 -1.48
N ASP A 181 2.88 -17.43 -0.61
CA ASP A 181 2.08 -18.59 -1.01
C ASP A 181 0.87 -18.17 -1.85
N VAL A 182 0.15 -17.10 -1.48
CA VAL A 182 -0.92 -16.50 -2.29
C VAL A 182 -0.41 -16.06 -3.67
N LEU A 183 0.77 -15.42 -3.73
CA LEU A 183 1.37 -14.99 -5.00
C LEU A 183 1.82 -16.18 -5.87
N LYS A 184 2.32 -17.27 -5.26
CA LYS A 184 2.69 -18.50 -5.99
C LYS A 184 1.47 -19.15 -6.60
N GLU A 185 0.38 -19.25 -5.84
CA GLU A 185 -0.88 -19.80 -6.34
C GLU A 185 -1.42 -18.97 -7.51
N PHE A 186 -1.49 -17.65 -7.36
CA PHE A 186 -1.94 -16.76 -8.42
C PHE A 186 -1.10 -16.86 -9.71
N THR A 187 0.23 -16.91 -9.58
CA THR A 187 1.14 -17.01 -10.73
C THR A 187 1.04 -18.39 -11.41
N ALA A 188 0.88 -19.47 -10.64
CA ALA A 188 0.67 -20.82 -11.18
C ALA A 188 -0.64 -20.91 -11.98
N GLU A 189 -1.73 -20.35 -11.47
CA GLU A 189 -3.04 -20.30 -12.15
C GLU A 189 -2.99 -19.45 -13.43
N SER A 190 -2.21 -18.36 -13.40
CA SER A 190 -2.07 -17.42 -14.52
C SER A 190 -1.14 -17.91 -15.62
N SER A 191 -0.33 -18.96 -15.37
CA SER A 191 0.71 -19.47 -16.29
C SER A 191 0.19 -20.00 -17.65
N GLY A 192 -1.13 -20.06 -17.85
CA GLY A 192 -1.79 -20.39 -19.13
C GLY A 192 -2.48 -19.22 -19.85
N ARG A 193 -2.56 -18.02 -19.24
CA ARG A 193 -3.29 -16.85 -19.76
C ARG A 193 -2.32 -15.67 -19.89
N LYS A 194 -1.62 -15.59 -21.03
CA LYS A 194 -0.68 -14.47 -21.30
C LYS A 194 -1.37 -13.12 -21.47
N GLU A 195 -2.64 -13.13 -21.89
CA GLU A 195 -3.46 -11.93 -21.95
C GLU A 195 -3.99 -11.63 -20.54
N ASN A 196 -3.62 -10.48 -19.99
CA ASN A 196 -3.95 -9.97 -18.64
C ASN A 196 -3.04 -10.42 -17.47
N ALA A 197 -1.77 -10.74 -17.73
CA ALA A 197 -0.81 -10.89 -16.64
C ALA A 197 -0.69 -9.56 -15.86
N LYS A 198 -0.96 -9.61 -14.54
CA LYS A 198 -0.78 -8.47 -13.65
C LYS A 198 0.69 -8.27 -13.34
N ASP A 199 1.10 -7.02 -13.32
CA ASP A 199 2.43 -6.62 -12.90
C ASP A 199 2.45 -6.47 -11.38
N ILE A 200 3.21 -7.32 -10.68
CA ILE A 200 3.24 -7.37 -9.21
C ILE A 200 4.64 -7.01 -8.74
N VAL A 201 4.73 -5.99 -7.90
CA VAL A 201 5.97 -5.54 -7.25
C VAL A 201 5.83 -5.69 -5.75
N TYR A 202 6.73 -6.49 -5.16
CA TYR A 202 6.76 -6.76 -3.73
C TYR A 202 7.91 -5.99 -3.07
N PHE A 203 7.60 -4.99 -2.25
CA PHE A 203 8.60 -4.27 -1.47
C PHE A 203 8.93 -4.98 -0.16
N ARG A 204 10.23 -5.12 0.13
CA ARG A 204 10.73 -5.80 1.33
C ARG A 204 12.07 -5.22 1.80
N MET A 205 12.44 -5.47 3.06
CA MET A 205 13.71 -5.04 3.66
C MET A 205 14.86 -6.04 3.49
N GLU A 206 14.55 -7.28 3.10
CA GLU A 206 15.55 -8.36 2.93
C GLU A 206 15.41 -9.01 1.56
N GLU A 207 16.50 -9.54 1.01
CA GLU A 207 16.45 -10.33 -0.22
C GLU A 207 15.67 -11.65 0.00
N PRO A 208 14.82 -12.10 -0.94
CA PRO A 208 14.14 -13.39 -0.83
C PRO A 208 15.11 -14.59 -0.84
N GLU A 209 14.87 -15.58 0.03
CA GLU A 209 15.76 -16.73 0.24
C GLU A 209 15.79 -17.77 -0.90
N ALA A 210 14.91 -17.67 -1.89
CA ALA A 210 14.78 -18.58 -3.04
C ALA A 210 14.17 -17.80 -4.22
N PRO A 211 14.16 -18.30 -5.49
CA PRO A 211 13.85 -17.43 -6.62
C PRO A 211 12.49 -16.74 -6.39
N ALA A 212 12.53 -15.41 -6.47
CA ALA A 212 11.41 -14.59 -6.09
C ALA A 212 10.17 -14.96 -6.91
N VAL A 213 9.03 -15.08 -6.23
CA VAL A 213 7.74 -15.43 -6.82
C VAL A 213 7.30 -14.39 -7.85
N CYS A 214 7.64 -13.14 -7.58
CA CYS A 214 7.39 -11.98 -8.43
C CYS A 214 8.58 -11.03 -8.36
N HIS A 215 8.53 -9.95 -9.12
CA HIS A 215 9.50 -8.88 -9.01
C HIS A 215 9.42 -8.26 -7.60
N TRP A 216 10.57 -7.96 -7.02
CA TRP A 216 10.68 -7.35 -5.72
C TRP A 216 11.60 -6.14 -5.77
N GLU A 217 11.35 -5.19 -4.88
CA GLU A 217 12.12 -3.96 -4.72
C GLU A 217 12.47 -3.73 -3.24
N MET A 218 13.57 -3.02 -2.99
CA MET A 218 14.04 -2.75 -1.63
C MET A 218 13.26 -1.57 -1.03
N LEU A 219 12.49 -1.82 0.02
CA LEU A 219 11.69 -0.79 0.70
C LEU A 219 12.54 0.32 1.35
N GLY A 220 13.78 -0.02 1.73
CA GLY A 220 14.71 0.92 2.36
C GLY A 220 15.02 2.14 1.49
N TYR A 221 15.16 1.99 0.16
CA TYR A 221 15.55 3.09 -0.72
C TYR A 221 14.54 4.25 -0.77
N PRO A 222 13.24 4.02 -1.06
CA PRO A 222 12.27 5.10 -1.05
C PRO A 222 12.13 5.72 0.34
N LEU A 223 12.21 4.91 1.42
CA LEU A 223 12.16 5.40 2.81
C LEU A 223 13.34 6.29 3.18
N MET A 224 14.57 5.86 2.88
CA MET A 224 15.78 6.65 3.13
C MET A 224 15.71 8.00 2.42
N SER A 225 15.18 8.02 1.20
CA SER A 225 15.00 9.25 0.41
C SER A 225 14.07 10.25 1.10
N VAL A 226 12.89 9.82 1.58
CA VAL A 226 11.93 10.70 2.28
C VAL A 226 12.33 11.03 3.72
N LEU A 227 13.20 10.22 4.33
CA LEU A 227 13.83 10.52 5.62
C LEU A 227 14.98 11.54 5.49
N GLY A 228 15.34 11.90 4.26
CA GLY A 228 16.42 12.83 3.95
C GLY A 228 17.81 12.24 4.19
N ILE A 229 17.96 10.91 4.10
CA ILE A 229 19.27 10.23 4.05
C ILE A 229 19.76 10.30 2.61
N ARG A 230 20.95 10.85 2.39
CA ARG A 230 21.52 11.02 1.06
C ARG A 230 22.63 10.01 0.80
N SER A 231 22.99 9.82 -0.47
CA SER A 231 24.08 8.90 -0.81
C SER A 231 25.41 9.28 -0.16
N GLU A 232 25.67 10.58 0.07
CA GLU A 232 26.89 11.04 0.75
C GLU A 232 26.93 10.66 2.23
N ASP A 233 25.77 10.45 2.86
CA ASP A 233 25.65 10.00 4.25
C ASP A 233 26.11 8.54 4.41
N LEU A 234 26.05 7.75 3.32
CA LEU A 234 26.39 6.32 3.31
C LEU A 234 27.85 6.04 2.93
N GLN A 235 28.57 7.02 2.38
CA GLN A 235 29.95 6.87 1.93
C GLN A 235 30.99 7.21 3.00
N ASN A 236 30.58 7.88 4.08
CA ASN A 236 31.48 8.38 5.13
C ASN A 236 31.49 7.51 6.40
N ASN A 237 30.93 6.30 6.33
CA ASN A 237 30.93 5.29 7.39
C ASN A 237 31.44 3.95 6.85
#